data_AF-R1BUN5-F1
#
_entry.id   AF-R1BUN5-F1
#
_cell.length_a   1.000
_cell.length_b   1.000
_cell.length_c   1.000
_cell.angle_alpha   90.00
_cell.angle_beta   90.00
_cell.angle_gamma   90.00
#
_symmetry.space_group_name_H-M   'P 1'
#
loop_
_entity.id
_entity.type
_entity.pdbx_description
1 polymer ?
#
loop_
_entity_poly.entity_id
_entity_poly.type
_entity_poly.pdbx_seq_one_letter_code
_entity_poly.pdbx_strand_id
1 'polypeptide(L)'
;MAAFAANRVGESIALYDKMIEANPASKPYLWQRGLSLYYADRFADGAEQFAADVAVNPNDTEEQIWHLLCLARQQGGSLEAARKSALKVGTDRRPVMRAVQQLFLSGGEAEERELAAIARDGDVGSRFYAALYLSLYHESLGDQAAAEARMREAVDTDYARGGGRSDPMVELARVAMQRRGWQ
;
A
#
# COMPACT_ATOMS: atom_id res chain seq x y z
N MET A 1 -9.64 -6.41 -9.72
CA MET A 1 -8.17 -6.24 -9.85
C MET A 1 -7.56 -6.65 -11.18
N ALA A 2 -8.17 -7.52 -12.01
CA ALA A 2 -7.53 -7.97 -13.27
C ALA A 2 -7.01 -6.84 -14.20
N ALA A 3 -7.76 -5.74 -14.37
CA ALA A 3 -7.30 -4.59 -15.16
C ALA A 3 -6.07 -3.92 -14.53
N PHE A 4 -6.09 -3.68 -13.21
CA PHE A 4 -4.95 -3.16 -12.46
C PHE A 4 -3.72 -4.07 -12.57
N ALA A 5 -3.89 -5.39 -12.35
CA ALA A 5 -2.81 -6.38 -12.44
C ALA A 5 -2.16 -6.43 -13.83
N ALA A 6 -2.91 -6.11 -14.88
CA ALA A 6 -2.42 -5.95 -16.25
C ALA A 6 -1.81 -4.56 -16.52
N ASN A 7 -1.52 -3.77 -15.48
CA ASN A 7 -1.05 -2.39 -15.55
C ASN A 7 -1.99 -1.43 -16.32
N ARG A 8 -3.27 -1.80 -16.50
CA ARG A 8 -4.31 -0.96 -17.11
C ARG A 8 -5.04 -0.16 -16.03
N VAL A 9 -4.31 0.71 -15.35
CA VAL A 9 -4.78 1.41 -14.14
C VAL A 9 -6.00 2.31 -14.40
N GLY A 10 -6.04 3.02 -15.53
CA GLY A 10 -7.19 3.86 -15.91
C GLY A 10 -8.47 3.05 -16.14
N GLU A 11 -8.35 1.87 -16.76
CA GLU A 11 -9.48 0.95 -16.94
C GLU A 11 -9.96 0.39 -15.60
N SER A 12 -9.04 0.05 -14.69
CA SER A 12 -9.39 -0.37 -13.33
C SER A 12 -10.25 0.66 -12.62
N ILE A 13 -9.87 1.94 -12.67
CA ILE A 13 -10.64 3.04 -12.07
C ILE A 13 -12.03 3.13 -12.70
N ALA A 14 -12.12 3.12 -14.03
CA ALA A 14 -13.41 3.22 -14.73
C ALA A 14 -14.36 2.06 -14.40
N LEU A 15 -13.84 0.86 -14.17
CA LEU A 15 -14.64 -0.29 -13.73
C LEU A 15 -15.21 -0.07 -12.31
N TYR A 16 -14.39 0.40 -11.37
CA TYR A 16 -14.87 0.69 -10.02
C TYR A 16 -15.83 1.88 -9.99
N ASP A 17 -15.59 2.92 -10.78
CA ASP A 17 -16.49 4.08 -10.88
C ASP A 17 -17.89 3.64 -11.37
N LYS A 18 -17.97 2.75 -12.37
CA LYS A 18 -19.25 2.16 -12.80
C LYS A 18 -19.95 1.35 -11.69
N MET A 19 -19.21 0.65 -10.84
CA MET A 19 -19.78 -0.06 -9.70
C MET A 19 -20.40 0.91 -8.69
N ILE A 20 -19.72 2.04 -8.45
CA ILE A 20 -20.21 3.10 -7.56
C ILE A 20 -21.43 3.81 -8.15
N GLU A 21 -21.44 4.09 -9.46
CA GLU A 21 -22.61 4.66 -10.15
C GLU A 21 -23.84 3.75 -10.02
N ALA A 22 -23.66 2.43 -10.18
CA ALA A 22 -24.73 1.46 -10.05
C ALA A 22 -25.19 1.25 -8.60
N ASN A 23 -24.27 1.35 -7.64
CA ASN A 23 -24.56 1.24 -6.21
C ASN A 23 -23.63 2.14 -5.38
N PRO A 24 -24.05 3.39 -5.07
CA PRO A 24 -23.20 4.33 -4.33
C PRO A 24 -22.79 3.83 -2.94
N ALA A 25 -23.63 3.00 -2.30
CA ALA A 25 -23.34 2.42 -0.98
C ALA A 25 -22.18 1.41 -1.02
N SER A 26 -21.76 0.94 -2.20
CA SER A 26 -20.59 0.07 -2.34
C SER A 26 -19.26 0.80 -2.18
N LYS A 27 -19.21 2.12 -2.39
CA LYS A 27 -17.97 2.91 -2.43
C LYS A 27 -17.03 2.65 -1.25
N PRO A 28 -17.48 2.62 0.02
CA PRO A 28 -16.60 2.37 1.15
C PRO A 28 -15.89 1.01 1.10
N TYR A 29 -16.44 0.00 0.42
CA TYR A 29 -15.90 -1.36 0.39
C TYR A 29 -14.96 -1.64 -0.79
N LEU A 30 -14.68 -0.62 -1.61
CA LEU A 30 -13.87 -0.73 -2.84
C LEU A 30 -12.46 -0.19 -2.64
N TRP A 31 -11.77 -0.57 -1.55
CA TRP A 31 -10.39 -0.14 -1.25
C TRP A 31 -9.41 -0.34 -2.43
N GLN A 32 -9.63 -1.36 -3.26
CA GLN A 32 -8.82 -1.61 -4.45
C GLN A 32 -8.85 -0.46 -5.47
N ARG A 33 -9.96 0.30 -5.50
CA ARG A 33 -10.04 1.53 -6.28
C ARG A 33 -9.01 2.54 -5.79
N GLY A 34 -8.78 2.63 -4.47
CA GLY A 34 -7.77 3.48 -3.85
C GLY A 34 -6.36 3.16 -4.35
N LEU A 35 -6.01 1.88 -4.48
CA LEU A 35 -4.73 1.47 -5.07
C LEU A 35 -4.62 1.91 -6.54
N SER A 36 -5.69 1.75 -7.31
CA SER A 36 -5.72 2.19 -8.71
C SER A 36 -5.56 3.70 -8.81
N LEU A 37 -6.19 4.48 -7.93
CA LEU A 37 -6.06 5.93 -7.87
C LEU A 37 -4.66 6.38 -7.48
N TYR A 38 -4.05 5.70 -6.51
CA TYR A 38 -2.66 5.96 -6.10
C TYR A 38 -1.71 5.83 -7.30
N TYR A 39 -1.79 4.73 -8.05
CA TYR A 39 -0.94 4.56 -9.22
C TYR A 39 -1.34 5.48 -10.38
N ALA A 40 -2.57 5.99 -10.45
CA ALA A 40 -2.95 7.03 -11.41
C ALA A 40 -2.52 8.45 -11.00
N ASP A 41 -1.73 8.60 -9.94
CA ASP A 41 -1.34 9.88 -9.33
C ASP A 41 -2.54 10.74 -8.88
N ARG A 42 -3.72 10.11 -8.71
CA ARG A 42 -4.96 10.73 -8.21
C ARG A 42 -5.00 10.63 -6.67
N PHE A 43 -3.98 11.18 -6.03
CA PHE A 43 -3.74 10.98 -4.59
C PHE A 43 -4.83 11.56 -3.69
N ALA A 44 -5.47 12.67 -4.07
CA ALA A 44 -6.60 13.23 -3.34
C ALA A 44 -7.79 12.25 -3.31
N ASP A 45 -8.15 11.73 -4.47
CA ASP A 45 -9.24 10.76 -4.60
C ASP A 45 -8.91 9.43 -3.90
N GLY A 46 -7.64 9.02 -3.95
CA GLY A 46 -7.15 7.84 -3.24
C GLY A 46 -7.27 8.00 -1.73
N ALA A 47 -6.83 9.14 -1.17
CA ALA A 47 -6.99 9.43 0.25
C ALA A 47 -8.48 9.42 0.66
N GLU A 48 -9.36 10.05 -0.12
CA GLU A 48 -10.81 10.01 0.16
C GLU A 48 -11.34 8.57 0.15
N GLN A 49 -10.91 7.75 -0.80
CA GLN A 49 -11.32 6.36 -0.92
C GLN A 49 -10.91 5.51 0.29
N PHE A 50 -9.67 5.65 0.77
CA PHE A 50 -9.20 4.93 1.97
C PHE A 50 -9.82 5.45 3.26
N ALA A 51 -10.08 6.76 3.36
CA ALA A 51 -10.80 7.32 4.50
C ALA A 51 -12.24 6.78 4.59
N ALA A 52 -12.91 6.60 3.44
CA ALA A 52 -14.23 5.98 3.39
C ALA A 52 -14.22 4.51 3.83
N ASP A 53 -13.18 3.75 3.43
CA ASP A 53 -13.02 2.34 3.84
C ASP A 53 -12.79 2.20 5.34
N VAL A 54 -11.83 2.95 5.89
CA VAL A 54 -11.52 2.95 7.33
C VAL A 54 -12.75 3.28 8.19
N ALA A 55 -13.65 4.15 7.70
CA ALA A 55 -14.88 4.50 8.42
C ALA A 55 -15.83 3.31 8.61
N VAL A 56 -15.78 2.29 7.75
CA VAL A 56 -16.63 1.08 7.83
C VAL A 56 -15.86 -0.17 8.25
N ASN A 57 -14.53 -0.19 8.10
CA ASN A 57 -13.63 -1.26 8.51
C ASN A 57 -12.45 -0.72 9.34
N PRO A 58 -12.68 -0.31 10.59
CA PRO A 58 -11.66 0.38 11.35
C PRO A 58 -10.51 -0.52 11.83
N ASN A 59 -10.56 -1.85 11.63
CA ASN A 59 -9.55 -2.76 12.18
C ASN A 59 -8.46 -3.16 11.18
N ASP A 60 -8.59 -2.78 9.92
CA ASP A 60 -7.54 -2.99 8.93
C ASP A 60 -6.62 -1.77 8.91
N THR A 61 -5.37 -1.98 9.30
CA THR A 61 -4.39 -0.89 9.38
C THR A 61 -3.77 -0.60 8.02
N GLU A 62 -3.99 -1.46 7.03
CA GLU A 62 -3.45 -1.35 5.68
C GLU A 62 -4.01 -0.11 4.96
N GLU A 63 -5.31 0.13 5.03
CA GLU A 63 -5.96 1.30 4.42
C GLU A 63 -5.53 2.61 5.10
N GLN A 64 -5.24 2.60 6.40
CA GLN A 64 -4.65 3.76 7.07
C GLN A 64 -3.25 4.08 6.49
N ILE A 65 -2.43 3.05 6.25
CA ILE A 65 -1.10 3.22 5.64
C ILE A 65 -1.24 3.78 4.22
N TRP A 66 -2.17 3.24 3.42
CA TRP A 66 -2.42 3.73 2.07
C TRP A 66 -2.97 5.17 2.03
N HIS A 67 -3.81 5.54 2.99
CA HIS A 67 -4.24 6.93 3.18
C HIS A 67 -3.02 7.85 3.42
N LEU A 68 -2.10 7.46 4.31
CA LEU A 68 -0.87 8.23 4.57
C LEU A 68 0.01 8.33 3.31
N LEU A 69 0.17 7.24 2.56
CA LEU A 69 0.91 7.22 1.30
C LEU A 69 0.30 8.18 0.27
N CYS A 70 -1.02 8.21 0.13
CA CYS A 70 -1.71 9.17 -0.72
C CYS A 70 -1.39 10.61 -0.29
N LEU A 71 -1.59 10.95 0.99
CA LEU A 71 -1.29 12.30 1.49
C LEU A 71 0.17 12.70 1.31
N ALA A 72 1.11 11.77 1.51
CA ALA A 72 2.53 12.03 1.33
C ALA A 72 2.90 12.35 -0.12
N ARG A 73 2.15 11.81 -1.09
CA ARG A 73 2.39 11.97 -2.54
C ARG A 73 1.62 13.14 -3.16
N GLN A 74 0.69 13.77 -2.43
CA GLN A 74 0.02 14.98 -2.90
C GLN A 74 1.00 16.13 -3.12
N GLN A 75 0.60 17.14 -3.89
CA GLN A 75 1.41 18.34 -4.11
C GLN A 75 1.73 19.02 -2.77
N GLY A 76 3.02 19.14 -2.45
CA GLY A 76 3.49 19.68 -1.17
C GLY A 76 3.32 18.73 0.03
N GLY A 77 2.94 17.47 -0.22
CA GLY A 77 2.84 16.42 0.79
C GLY A 77 4.20 15.91 1.25
N SER A 78 4.19 15.28 2.42
CA SER A 78 5.30 14.48 2.95
C SER A 78 4.75 13.46 3.93
N LEU A 79 5.49 12.39 4.21
CA LEU A 79 5.06 11.42 5.20
C LEU A 79 4.96 12.05 6.60
N GLU A 80 5.85 12.97 6.94
CA GLU A 80 5.80 13.73 8.20
C GLU A 80 4.51 14.55 8.32
N ALA A 81 4.10 15.25 7.26
CA ALA A 81 2.85 16.00 7.24
C ALA A 81 1.64 15.06 7.29
N ALA A 82 1.67 13.95 6.55
CA ALA A 82 0.59 12.96 6.50
C ALA A 82 0.28 12.35 7.87
N ARG A 83 1.31 12.09 8.70
CA ARG A 83 1.15 11.55 10.06
C ARG A 83 0.22 12.39 10.95
N LYS A 84 0.18 13.71 10.74
CA LYS A 84 -0.70 14.64 11.48
C LYS A 84 -2.19 14.41 11.15
N SER A 85 -2.46 13.76 10.02
CA SER A 85 -3.80 13.41 9.52
C SER A 85 -4.04 11.89 9.57
N ALA A 86 -3.27 11.15 10.38
CA ALA A 86 -3.48 9.72 10.54
C ALA A 86 -4.90 9.43 11.05
N LEU A 87 -5.61 8.56 10.34
CA LEU A 87 -6.95 8.12 10.72
C LEU A 87 -6.87 7.29 11.99
N LYS A 88 -7.94 7.25 12.79
CA LYS A 88 -7.99 6.35 13.96
C LYS A 88 -8.48 4.97 13.53
N VAL A 89 -7.68 3.96 13.82
CA VAL A 89 -7.97 2.54 13.54
C VAL A 89 -7.77 1.70 14.81
N GLY A 90 -8.35 0.51 14.82
CA GLY A 90 -8.12 -0.53 15.81
C GLY A 90 -6.77 -1.22 15.62
N THR A 91 -6.68 -2.45 16.09
CA THR A 91 -5.44 -3.25 16.08
C THR A 91 -5.52 -4.34 15.03
N ASP A 92 -4.60 -4.32 14.05
CA ASP A 92 -4.49 -5.41 13.08
C ASP A 92 -4.08 -6.72 13.76
N ARG A 93 -4.72 -7.82 13.37
CA ARG A 93 -4.38 -9.17 13.85
C ARG A 93 -3.01 -9.64 13.36
N ARG A 94 -2.57 -9.20 12.18
CA ARG A 94 -1.30 -9.59 11.55
C ARG A 94 -0.13 -8.86 12.23
N PRO A 95 0.83 -9.58 12.86
CA PRO A 95 1.98 -8.93 13.51
C PRO A 95 2.80 -8.05 12.57
N VAL A 96 3.05 -8.52 11.33
CA VAL A 96 3.76 -7.74 10.32
C VAL A 96 3.08 -6.40 10.02
N MET A 97 1.75 -6.37 9.91
CA MET A 97 1.03 -5.12 9.61
C MET A 97 1.02 -4.13 10.77
N ARG A 98 1.09 -4.62 12.01
CA ARG A 98 1.32 -3.74 13.18
C ARG A 98 2.70 -3.11 13.14
N ALA A 99 3.75 -3.86 12.79
CA ALA A 99 5.10 -3.33 12.64
C ALA A 99 5.17 -2.29 11.49
N VAL A 100 4.54 -2.59 10.35
CA VAL A 100 4.40 -1.62 9.24
C VAL A 100 3.70 -0.35 9.71
N GLN A 101 2.54 -0.48 10.36
CA GLN A 101 1.78 0.67 10.85
C GLN A 101 2.63 1.53 11.79
N GLN A 102 3.34 0.89 12.75
CA GLN A 102 4.21 1.59 13.68
C GLN A 102 5.30 2.39 12.95
N LEU A 103 5.98 1.78 11.96
CA LEU A 103 6.97 2.49 11.14
C LEU A 103 6.36 3.70 10.42
N PHE A 104 5.21 3.55 9.78
CA PHE A 104 4.58 4.66 9.05
C PHE A 104 4.13 5.81 9.97
N LEU A 105 3.71 5.50 11.20
CA LEU A 105 3.30 6.49 12.19
C LEU A 105 4.47 7.15 12.93
N SER A 106 5.53 6.41 13.26
CA SER A 106 6.70 6.93 14.00
C SER A 106 7.76 7.53 13.07
N GLY A 107 8.05 6.87 11.96
CA GLY A 107 9.24 7.12 11.14
C GLY A 107 10.56 6.79 11.84
N GLY A 108 10.52 5.96 12.89
CA GLY A 108 11.67 5.67 13.72
C GLY A 108 12.56 4.58 13.14
N GLU A 109 13.87 4.75 13.32
CA GLU A 109 14.86 3.77 12.85
C GLU A 109 14.73 2.40 13.55
N ALA A 110 14.20 2.36 14.77
CA ALA A 110 13.98 1.12 15.50
C ALA A 110 12.90 0.27 14.82
N GLU A 111 11.77 0.88 14.46
CA GLU A 111 10.68 0.23 13.74
C GLU A 111 11.13 -0.18 12.32
N GLU A 112 11.97 0.63 11.67
CA GLU A 112 12.53 0.29 10.36
C GLU A 112 13.44 -0.95 10.44
N ARG A 113 14.32 -1.01 11.45
CA ARG A 113 15.19 -2.17 11.71
C ARG A 113 14.38 -3.43 12.05
N GLU A 114 13.31 -3.29 12.82
CA GLU A 114 12.40 -4.39 13.12
C GLU A 114 11.74 -4.93 11.85
N LEU A 115 11.20 -4.05 11.01
CA LEU A 115 10.56 -4.46 9.77
C LEU A 115 11.57 -5.09 8.78
N ALA A 116 12.80 -4.58 8.74
CA ALA A 116 13.88 -5.18 7.97
C ALA A 116 14.26 -6.59 8.46
N ALA A 117 14.21 -6.84 9.78
CA ALA A 117 14.39 -8.18 10.33
C ALA A 117 13.24 -9.13 9.94
N ILE A 118 11.99 -8.65 9.93
CA ILE A 118 10.84 -9.42 9.48
C ILE A 118 10.94 -9.76 7.98
N ALA A 119 11.39 -8.81 7.15
CA ALA A 119 11.61 -9.04 5.72
C ALA A 119 12.60 -10.20 5.46
N ARG A 120 13.63 -10.31 6.30
CA ARG A 120 14.66 -11.35 6.22
C ARG A 120 14.24 -12.69 6.83
N ASP A 121 13.71 -12.67 8.06
CA ASP A 121 13.59 -13.86 8.93
C ASP A 121 12.14 -14.26 9.24
N GLY A 122 11.16 -13.48 8.79
CA GLY A 122 9.74 -13.75 9.04
C GLY A 122 9.21 -15.00 8.36
N ASP A 123 7.96 -15.35 8.67
CA ASP A 123 7.26 -16.38 7.89
C ASP A 123 7.08 -15.97 6.42
N VAL A 124 6.76 -16.94 5.57
CA VAL A 124 6.72 -16.77 4.12
C VAL A 124 5.89 -15.55 3.69
N GLY A 125 4.74 -15.31 4.31
CA GLY A 125 3.90 -14.14 4.03
C GLY A 125 4.46 -12.86 4.63
N SER A 126 4.89 -12.89 5.88
CA SER A 126 5.43 -11.71 6.56
C SER A 126 6.67 -11.13 5.87
N ARG A 127 7.54 -11.97 5.29
CA ARG A 127 8.69 -11.49 4.50
C ARG A 127 8.26 -10.62 3.32
N PHE A 128 7.24 -11.06 2.58
CA PHE A 128 6.71 -10.31 1.44
C PHE A 128 6.14 -8.96 1.86
N TYR A 129 5.23 -8.94 2.84
CA TYR A 129 4.58 -7.71 3.30
C TYR A 129 5.61 -6.73 3.90
N ALA A 130 6.57 -7.21 4.68
CA ALA A 130 7.61 -6.36 5.24
C ALA A 130 8.49 -5.71 4.16
N ALA A 131 8.96 -6.49 3.17
CA ALA A 131 9.76 -5.95 2.07
C ALA A 131 8.96 -4.97 1.20
N LEU A 132 7.70 -5.27 0.89
CA LEU A 132 6.80 -4.40 0.13
C LEU A 132 6.64 -3.04 0.84
N TYR A 133 6.34 -3.06 2.13
CA TYR A 133 6.08 -1.82 2.86
C TYR A 133 7.34 -1.02 3.20
N LEU A 134 8.50 -1.67 3.35
CA LEU A 134 9.78 -0.96 3.40
C LEU A 134 10.05 -0.22 2.09
N SER A 135 9.74 -0.83 0.95
CA SER A 135 9.88 -0.17 -0.34
C SER A 135 9.02 1.10 -0.43
N LEU A 136 7.72 0.98 -0.12
CA LEU A 136 6.79 2.11 -0.12
C LEU A 136 7.19 3.20 0.89
N TYR A 137 7.73 2.79 2.04
CA TYR A 137 8.25 3.72 3.04
C TYR A 137 9.43 4.53 2.49
N HIS A 138 10.47 3.87 1.97
CA HIS A 138 11.63 4.54 1.37
C HIS A 138 11.23 5.42 0.17
N GLU A 139 10.29 4.96 -0.66
CA GLU A 139 9.77 5.75 -1.79
C GLU A 139 9.13 7.06 -1.28
N SER A 140 8.36 6.99 -0.18
CA SER A 140 7.72 8.16 0.42
C SER A 140 8.71 9.16 1.06
N LEU A 141 9.93 8.70 1.36
CA LEU A 141 11.03 9.54 1.82
C LEU A 141 11.89 10.08 0.66
N GLY A 142 11.62 9.66 -0.58
CA GLY A 142 12.39 10.06 -1.76
C GLY A 142 13.63 9.20 -2.03
N ASP A 143 13.88 8.15 -1.25
CA ASP A 143 15.00 7.22 -1.47
C ASP A 143 14.61 6.14 -2.49
N GLN A 144 14.74 6.48 -3.78
CA GLN A 144 14.38 5.59 -4.88
C GLN A 144 15.24 4.32 -4.94
N ALA A 145 16.51 4.39 -4.54
CA ALA A 145 17.42 3.25 -4.61
C ALA A 145 17.06 2.20 -3.54
N ALA A 146 16.81 2.64 -2.31
CA ALA A 146 16.33 1.75 -1.26
C ALA A 146 14.93 1.20 -1.57
N ALA A 147 14.04 2.04 -2.11
CA ALA A 147 12.71 1.62 -2.53
C ALA A 147 12.76 0.50 -3.58
N GLU A 148 13.56 0.68 -4.63
CA GLU A 148 13.73 -0.32 -5.69
C GLU A 148 14.28 -1.64 -5.13
N ALA A 149 15.34 -1.59 -4.32
CA ALA A 149 15.95 -2.77 -3.74
C ALA A 149 14.95 -3.60 -2.90
N ARG A 150 14.13 -2.93 -2.10
CA ARG A 150 13.10 -3.57 -1.27
C ARG A 150 11.92 -4.09 -2.09
N MET A 151 11.52 -3.40 -3.16
CA MET A 151 10.45 -3.89 -4.03
C MET A 151 10.87 -5.17 -4.75
N ARG A 152 12.12 -5.22 -5.21
CA ARG A 152 12.74 -6.41 -5.81
C ARG A 152 12.75 -7.57 -4.83
N GLU A 153 13.20 -7.33 -3.59
CA GLU A 153 13.15 -8.30 -2.50
C GLU A 153 11.72 -8.87 -2.33
N ALA A 154 10.70 -7.99 -2.30
CA ALA A 154 9.31 -8.39 -2.15
C ALA A 154 8.84 -9.31 -3.30
N VAL A 155 9.00 -8.89 -4.57
CA VAL A 155 8.55 -9.70 -5.73
C VAL A 155 9.32 -11.01 -5.89
N ASP A 156 10.51 -11.11 -5.31
CA ASP A 156 11.37 -12.29 -5.38
C ASP A 156 11.12 -13.32 -4.27
N THR A 157 10.31 -12.99 -3.27
CA THR A 157 9.94 -13.94 -2.19
C THR A 157 9.22 -15.18 -2.73
N ASP A 158 9.38 -16.32 -2.03
CA ASP A 158 8.66 -17.56 -2.35
C ASP A 158 7.13 -17.37 -2.32
N TYR A 159 6.64 -16.48 -1.46
CA TYR A 159 5.22 -16.11 -1.39
C TYR A 159 4.76 -15.49 -2.71
N ALA A 160 5.44 -14.43 -3.16
CA ALA A 160 5.08 -13.70 -4.37
C ALA A 160 5.21 -14.56 -5.64
N ARG A 161 6.20 -15.46 -5.68
CA ARG A 161 6.43 -16.38 -6.80
C ARG A 161 5.54 -17.62 -6.76
N GLY A 162 5.06 -18.01 -5.58
CA GLY A 162 4.29 -19.23 -5.35
C GLY A 162 2.85 -18.95 -4.92
N GLY A 163 2.54 -19.31 -3.67
CA GLY A 163 1.16 -19.34 -3.14
C GLY A 163 0.44 -17.99 -3.08
N GLY A 164 1.19 -16.88 -3.06
CA GLY A 164 0.67 -15.51 -3.05
C GLY A 164 0.55 -14.87 -4.43
N ARG A 165 0.78 -15.60 -5.53
CA ARG A 165 0.84 -15.02 -6.89
C ARG A 165 -0.38 -14.20 -7.32
N SER A 166 -1.55 -14.48 -6.73
CA SER A 166 -2.84 -13.82 -6.96
C SER A 166 -3.27 -12.94 -5.79
N ASP A 167 -2.41 -12.72 -4.79
CA ASP A 167 -2.61 -11.71 -3.76
C ASP A 167 -2.60 -10.32 -4.43
N PRO A 168 -3.63 -9.47 -4.20
CA PRO A 168 -3.67 -8.11 -4.73
C PRO A 168 -2.40 -7.29 -4.46
N MET A 169 -1.74 -7.51 -3.31
CA MET A 169 -0.52 -6.80 -2.93
C MET A 169 0.69 -7.29 -3.72
N VAL A 170 0.72 -8.56 -4.11
CA VAL A 170 1.73 -9.09 -5.04
C VAL A 170 1.50 -8.53 -6.45
N GLU A 171 0.24 -8.42 -6.90
CA GLU A 171 -0.09 -7.74 -8.17
C GLU A 171 0.35 -6.28 -8.13
N LEU A 172 0.10 -5.59 -7.01
CA LEU A 172 0.54 -4.22 -6.78
C LEU A 172 2.06 -4.07 -6.85
N ALA A 173 2.81 -4.94 -6.19
CA ALA A 173 4.28 -4.91 -6.23
C ALA A 173 4.81 -4.99 -7.67
N ARG A 174 4.22 -5.86 -8.50
CA ARG A 174 4.58 -6.01 -9.93
C ARG A 174 4.19 -4.78 -10.75
N VAL A 175 3.03 -4.18 -10.49
CA VAL A 175 2.61 -2.93 -11.14
C VAL A 175 3.55 -1.79 -10.74
N ALA A 176 3.96 -1.72 -9.46
CA ALA A 176 4.91 -0.74 -8.97
C ALA A 176 6.23 -0.81 -9.73
N MET A 177 6.84 -2.01 -9.81
CA MET A 177 8.06 -2.26 -10.58
C MET A 177 7.93 -1.74 -12.02
N GLN A 178 6.88 -2.13 -12.74
CA GLN A 178 6.66 -1.72 -14.12
C GLN A 178 6.49 -0.21 -14.29
N ARG A 179 5.68 0.43 -13.42
CA ARG A 179 5.38 1.86 -13.53
C ARG A 179 6.53 2.75 -13.06
N ARG A 180 7.46 2.23 -12.28
CA ARG A 180 8.69 2.92 -11.88
C ARG A 180 9.87 2.63 -12.80
N GLY A 181 9.74 1.67 -13.71
CA GLY A 181 10.83 1.24 -14.59
C GLY A 181 11.93 0.49 -13.85
N TRP A 182 11.63 -0.06 -12.68
CA TRP A 182 12.53 -0.93 -11.94
C TRP A 182 12.59 -2.30 -12.65
N GLN A 183 13.80 -2.85 -12.78
CA GLN A 183 14.09 -4.04 -13.62
C GLN A 183 14.36 -5.31 -12.85
#